data_AF-A0A0K1P5B2-F1
#
_entry.id   AF-A0A0K1P5B2-F1
#
_cell.length_a   1.000
_cell.length_b   1.000
_cell.length_c   1.000
_cell.angle_alpha   90.00
_cell.angle_beta   90.00
_cell.angle_gamma   90.00
#
_symmetry.space_group_name_H-M   'P 1'
#
loop_
_entity.id
_entity.type
_entity.pdbx_description
1 polymer ?
#
loop_
_entity_poly.entity_id
_entity_poly.type
_entity_poly.pdbx_seq_one_letter_code
_entity_poly.pdbx_strand_id
1 'polypeptide(L)'
;MKRSFQIPLYIGLTLAFVINILAMSLVKVISHKTENTLSLSAYVWVFLYCILSIFLLISILIFLLKKADNSKFVCSILSITYGVFTLFSFVTISYLFGIPMAILGILFITIGSIYIHKNKENYY
;
A
#
# COMPACT_ATOMS: atom_id res chain seq x y z
N MET A 1 18.28 7.85 10.18
CA MET A 1 16.98 8.55 9.99
C MET A 1 16.71 9.37 11.25
N LYS A 2 16.25 10.63 11.16
CA LYS A 2 15.54 11.22 12.30
C LYS A 2 14.35 10.30 12.56
N ARG A 3 14.27 9.68 13.76
CA ARG A 3 13.23 8.71 14.15
C ARG A 3 11.81 9.15 13.77
N SER A 4 11.60 10.46 13.67
CA SER A 4 10.35 11.13 13.28
C SER A 4 9.70 10.66 11.97
N PHE A 5 10.42 10.28 10.91
CA PHE A 5 9.79 9.85 9.64
C PHE A 5 9.54 8.33 9.52
N GLN A 6 10.17 7.53 10.39
CA GLN A 6 9.92 6.08 10.43
C GLN A 6 8.54 5.77 11.01
N ILE A 7 8.15 6.52 12.03
CA ILE A 7 6.87 6.36 12.74
C ILE A 7 5.67 6.46 11.78
N PRO A 8 5.49 7.53 10.98
CA PRO A 8 4.37 7.62 10.05
C PRO A 8 4.39 6.54 8.97
N LEU A 9 5.58 6.06 8.55
CA LEU A 9 5.69 4.95 7.62
C LEU A 9 5.23 3.62 8.25
N TYR A 10 5.62 3.32 9.48
CA TYR A 10 5.14 2.13 10.21
C TYR A 10 3.62 2.16 10.44
N ILE A 11 3.08 3.32 10.82
CA ILE A 11 1.63 3.50 11.01
C ILE A 11 0.91 3.28 9.67
N GLY A 12 1.39 3.92 8.59
CA GLY A 12 0.83 3.75 7.25
C GLY A 12 0.87 2.30 6.77
N LEU A 13 1.98 1.59 7.00
CA LEU A 13 2.12 0.16 6.63
C LEU A 13 1.12 -0.71 7.39
N THR A 14 0.95 -0.45 8.69
CA THR A 14 0.01 -1.20 9.52
C THR A 14 -1.44 -0.96 9.07
N LEU A 15 -1.82 0.30 8.86
CA LEU A 15 -3.17 0.65 8.37
C LEU A 15 -3.44 0.02 7.01
N ALA A 16 -2.48 0.10 6.09
CA ALA A 16 -2.60 -0.50 4.77
C ALA A 16 -2.77 -2.03 4.86
N PHE A 17 -2.01 -2.69 5.73
CA PHE A 17 -2.13 -4.13 5.95
C PHE A 17 -3.51 -4.52 6.49
N VAL A 18 -4.00 -3.81 7.51
CA VAL A 18 -5.33 -4.04 8.09
C VAL A 18 -6.43 -3.85 7.05
N ILE A 19 -6.36 -2.79 6.23
CA ILE A 19 -7.36 -2.56 5.18
C ILE A 19 -7.34 -3.65 4.11
N ASN A 20 -6.17 -4.17 3.72
CA ASN A 20 -6.11 -5.29 2.77
C ASN A 20 -6.75 -6.57 3.36
N ILE A 21 -6.54 -6.87 4.64
CA ILE A 21 -7.20 -8.01 5.31
C ILE A 21 -8.71 -7.80 5.39
N LEU A 22 -9.15 -6.59 5.74
CA LEU A 22 -10.57 -6.24 5.79
C LEU A 22 -11.21 -6.34 4.40
N ALA A 23 -10.54 -5.84 3.36
CA ALA A 23 -10.99 -5.96 1.98
C ALA A 23 -11.15 -7.44 1.58
N MET A 24 -10.16 -8.29 1.85
CA MET A 24 -10.25 -9.73 1.54
C MET A 24 -11.36 -10.46 2.30
N SER A 25 -11.52 -10.17 3.60
CA SER A 25 -12.50 -10.85 4.46
C SER A 25 -13.94 -10.40 4.19
N LEU A 26 -14.15 -9.13 3.86
CA LEU A 26 -15.49 -8.55 3.68
C LEU A 26 -15.94 -8.47 2.22
N VAL A 27 -15.09 -8.79 1.23
CA VAL A 27 -15.49 -8.70 -0.19
C VAL A 27 -16.71 -9.58 -0.51
N LYS A 28 -16.84 -10.77 0.11
CA LYS A 28 -18.02 -11.64 -0.08
C LYS A 28 -19.28 -11.01 0.50
N VAL A 29 -19.19 -10.45 1.70
CA VAL A 29 -20.32 -9.83 2.41
C VAL A 29 -20.85 -8.61 1.65
N ILE A 30 -19.94 -7.81 1.08
CA ILE A 30 -20.32 -6.65 0.26
C ILE A 30 -20.96 -7.12 -1.05
N SER A 31 -20.41 -8.13 -1.72
CA SER A 31 -20.96 -8.65 -2.99
C SER A 31 -22.38 -9.20 -2.86
N HIS A 32 -22.76 -9.71 -1.70
CA HIS A 32 -24.09 -10.29 -1.48
C HIS A 32 -25.15 -9.22 -1.16
N LYS A 33 -24.73 -8.04 -0.70
CA LYS A 33 -25.62 -6.97 -0.22
C LYS A 33 -25.95 -5.94 -1.30
N THR A 34 -25.03 -5.72 -2.24
CA THR A 34 -25.36 -5.12 -3.53
C THR A 34 -25.89 -6.23 -4.42
N GLU A 35 -27.17 -6.21 -4.79
CA GLU A 35 -27.80 -7.15 -5.77
C GLU A 35 -27.12 -7.17 -7.15
N ASN A 36 -26.00 -6.46 -7.32
CA ASN A 36 -25.04 -6.73 -8.37
C ASN A 36 -24.43 -8.11 -8.13
N THR A 37 -24.81 -9.05 -8.99
CA THR A 37 -24.02 -10.26 -9.25
C THR A 37 -22.59 -9.83 -9.64
N LEU A 38 -21.74 -9.57 -8.66
CA LEU A 38 -20.31 -9.49 -8.86
C LEU A 38 -19.95 -10.86 -9.41
N SER A 39 -19.67 -10.93 -10.71
CA SER A 39 -19.31 -12.19 -11.34
C SER A 39 -18.12 -12.77 -10.58
N LEU A 40 -18.01 -14.10 -10.53
CA LEU A 40 -16.89 -14.80 -9.89
C LEU A 40 -15.54 -14.20 -10.30
N SER A 41 -15.45 -13.66 -11.52
CA SER A 41 -14.27 -12.96 -12.05
C SER A 41 -13.88 -11.71 -11.25
N ALA A 42 -14.83 -10.85 -10.85
CA ALA A 42 -14.54 -9.63 -10.10
C ALA A 42 -14.03 -9.94 -8.68
N TYR A 43 -14.52 -11.03 -8.06
CA TYR A 43 -14.00 -11.52 -6.78
C TYR A 43 -12.52 -11.94 -6.88
N VAL A 44 -12.17 -12.68 -7.95
CA VAL A 44 -10.80 -13.12 -8.22
C VAL A 44 -9.87 -11.91 -8.41
N TRP A 45 -10.32 -10.87 -9.10
CA TRP A 45 -9.55 -9.64 -9.29
C TRP A 45 -9.26 -8.90 -7.99
N VAL A 46 -10.26 -8.75 -7.10
CA VAL A 46 -10.03 -8.14 -5.77
C VAL A 46 -9.02 -8.95 -4.97
N PHE A 47 -9.15 -10.28 -4.99
CA PHE A 47 -8.26 -11.16 -4.24
C PHE A 47 -6.81 -11.09 -4.75
N LEU A 48 -6.61 -11.13 -6.07
CA LEU A 48 -5.30 -10.94 -6.71
C LEU A 48 -4.70 -9.58 -6.37
N TYR A 49 -5.50 -8.52 -6.44
CA TYR A 49 -5.09 -7.17 -6.08
C TYR A 49 -4.59 -7.11 -4.63
N CYS A 50 -5.35 -7.66 -3.68
CA CYS A 50 -4.98 -7.66 -2.26
C CYS A 50 -3.72 -8.50 -1.99
N ILE A 51 -3.54 -9.64 -2.64
CA ILE A 51 -2.31 -10.44 -2.51
C ILE A 51 -1.10 -9.66 -2.98
N LEU A 52 -1.19 -9.03 -4.16
CA LEU A 52 -0.09 -8.27 -4.74
C LEU A 52 0.25 -7.03 -3.88
N SER A 53 -0.78 -6.36 -3.35
CA SER A 53 -0.66 -5.28 -2.37
C SER A 53 0.08 -5.74 -1.11
N ILE A 54 -0.29 -6.88 -0.54
CA ILE A 54 0.37 -7.45 0.65
C ILE A 54 1.83 -7.79 0.36
N PHE A 55 2.14 -8.35 -0.82
CA PHE A 55 3.51 -8.67 -1.20
C PHE A 55 4.41 -7.42 -1.27
N LEU A 56 3.88 -6.31 -1.81
CA LEU A 56 4.56 -5.02 -1.81
C LEU A 56 4.76 -4.48 -0.38
N LEU A 57 3.75 -4.57 0.49
CA LEU A 57 3.87 -4.16 1.90
C LEU A 57 4.96 -4.93 2.65
N ILE A 58 5.01 -6.25 2.48
CA ILE A 58 6.04 -7.10 3.08
C ILE A 58 7.43 -6.71 2.55
N SER A 59 7.54 -6.46 1.24
CA SER A 59 8.80 -6.01 0.63
C SER A 59 9.28 -4.70 1.26
N ILE A 60 8.41 -3.70 1.39
CA ILE A 60 8.75 -2.42 2.05
C ILE A 60 9.21 -2.67 3.49
N LEU A 61 8.51 -3.52 4.24
CA LEU A 61 8.86 -3.84 5.63
C LEU A 61 10.26 -4.47 5.74
N ILE A 62 10.59 -5.43 4.88
CA ILE A 62 11.91 -6.09 4.85
C ILE A 62 13.02 -5.07 4.59
N PHE A 63 12.84 -4.20 3.59
CA PHE A 63 13.84 -3.17 3.27
C PHE A 63 13.96 -2.11 4.35
N LEU A 64 12.87 -1.79 5.05
CA LEU A 64 12.87 -0.85 6.17
C LEU A 64 13.66 -1.38 7.37
N LEU A 65 13.58 -2.69 7.65
CA LEU A 65 14.32 -3.35 8.72
C LEU A 65 15.81 -3.53 8.38
N LYS A 66 16.15 -3.64 7.10
CA LYS A 66 17.54 -3.77 6.64
C LYS A 66 18.30 -2.46 6.84
N LYS A 67 19.35 -2.46 7.67
CA LYS A 67 20.20 -1.28 7.96
C LYS A 67 21.25 -0.94 6.88
N ALA A 68 21.06 -1.37 5.63
CA ALA A 68 21.99 -1.05 4.55
C ALA A 68 21.71 0.36 4.00
N ASP A 69 22.72 1.12 3.59
CA ASP A 69 22.44 2.46 3.04
C ASP A 69 21.61 2.40 1.77
N ASN A 70 21.85 1.44 0.87
CA ASN A 70 21.02 1.24 -0.34
C ASN A 70 19.56 0.85 -0.03
N SER A 71 19.24 0.38 1.18
CA SER A 71 17.86 -0.04 1.51
C SER A 71 16.91 1.15 1.60
N LYS A 72 17.41 2.35 1.98
CA LYS A 72 16.58 3.55 2.13
C LYS A 72 16.04 4.04 0.79
N PHE A 73 16.89 4.06 -0.24
CA PHE A 73 16.49 4.42 -1.59
C PHE A 73 15.47 3.44 -2.17
N VAL A 74 15.76 2.13 -2.08
CA VAL A 74 14.84 1.09 -2.55
C VAL A 74 13.51 1.14 -1.80
N CYS A 75 13.51 1.31 -0.48
CA CYS A 75 12.31 1.48 0.33
C CYS A 75 11.46 2.68 -0.13
N SER A 76 12.10 3.77 -0.57
CA SER A 76 11.41 4.97 -1.04
C SER A 76 10.73 4.74 -2.38
N ILE A 77 11.44 4.09 -3.32
CA ILE A 77 10.87 3.68 -4.61
C ILE A 77 9.69 2.74 -4.37
N LEU A 78 9.87 1.70 -3.55
CA LEU A 78 8.79 0.76 -3.23
C LEU A 78 7.58 1.44 -2.59
N SER A 79 7.79 2.44 -1.73
CA SER A 79 6.70 3.23 -1.14
C SER A 79 5.94 4.03 -2.20
N ILE A 80 6.64 4.66 -3.15
CA ILE A 80 6.01 5.39 -4.26
C ILE A 80 5.25 4.41 -5.16
N THR A 81 5.87 3.30 -5.55
CA THR A 81 5.24 2.27 -6.37
C THR A 81 3.98 1.72 -5.72
N TYR A 82 4.04 1.42 -4.41
CA TYR A 82 2.89 1.00 -3.65
C TYR A 82 1.80 2.07 -3.63
N GLY A 83 2.16 3.34 -3.41
CA GLY A 83 1.20 4.42 -3.38
C GLY A 83 0.52 4.67 -4.73
N VAL A 84 1.25 4.57 -5.85
CA VAL A 84 0.66 4.65 -7.19
C VAL A 84 -0.25 3.46 -7.45
N PHE A 85 0.17 2.25 -7.06
CA PHE A 85 -0.66 1.05 -7.18
C PHE A 85 -1.97 1.18 -6.40
N THR A 86 -1.93 1.71 -5.17
CA THR A 86 -3.12 1.89 -4.33
C THR A 86 -4.01 3.04 -4.73
N LEU A 87 -3.54 3.99 -5.53
CA LEU A 87 -4.42 4.99 -6.14
C LEU A 87 -5.47 4.30 -7.00
N PHE A 88 -5.13 3.27 -7.78
CA PHE A 88 -6.12 2.58 -8.63
C PHE A 88 -7.09 1.65 -7.87
N SER A 89 -6.97 1.56 -6.54
CA SER A 89 -7.81 0.69 -5.70
C SER A 89 -9.31 0.97 -5.80
N PHE A 90 -9.71 2.19 -6.18
CA PHE A 90 -11.13 2.54 -6.37
C PHE A 90 -11.76 1.88 -7.60
N VAL A 91 -10.95 1.45 -8.58
CA VAL A 91 -11.44 0.74 -9.78
C VAL A 91 -11.63 -0.74 -9.47
N THR A 92 -10.72 -1.30 -8.70
CA THR A 92 -10.66 -2.74 -8.41
C THR A 92 -11.45 -3.14 -7.18
N ILE A 93 -11.46 -2.31 -6.14
CA ILE A 93 -12.13 -2.58 -4.87
C ILE A 93 -13.31 -1.62 -4.72
N SER A 94 -14.38 -2.08 -4.07
CA SER A 94 -15.51 -1.22 -3.68
C SER A 94 -15.03 0.09 -3.04
N TYR A 95 -15.76 1.17 -3.29
CA TYR A 95 -15.48 2.52 -2.80
C TYR A 95 -15.21 2.57 -1.28
N LEU A 96 -15.84 1.69 -0.50
CA LEU A 96 -15.67 1.58 0.95
C LEU A 96 -14.21 1.31 1.37
N PHE A 97 -13.47 0.52 0.59
CA PHE A 97 -12.07 0.22 0.86
C PHE A 97 -11.09 0.93 -0.09
N GLY A 98 -11.55 1.26 -1.30
CA GLY A 98 -10.77 2.00 -2.29
C GLY A 98 -10.43 3.43 -1.84
N ILE A 99 -11.38 4.17 -1.23
CA ILE A 99 -11.12 5.55 -0.79
C ILE A 99 -10.05 5.59 0.32
N PRO A 100 -10.15 4.81 1.42
CA PRO A 100 -9.08 4.74 2.42
C PRO A 100 -7.72 4.32 1.84
N MET A 101 -7.72 3.39 0.86
CA MET A 101 -6.50 2.97 0.20
C MET A 101 -5.84 4.05 -0.65
N ALA A 102 -6.64 4.83 -1.38
CA ALA A 102 -6.13 5.94 -2.17
C ALA A 102 -5.50 7.03 -1.28
N ILE A 103 -6.13 7.34 -0.13
CA ILE A 103 -5.58 8.29 0.86
C ILE A 103 -4.23 7.80 1.40
N LEU A 104 -4.14 6.51 1.76
CA LEU A 104 -2.87 5.90 2.16
C LEU A 104 -1.85 5.95 1.03
N GLY A 105 -2.27 5.74 -0.21
CA GLY A 105 -1.40 5.84 -1.38
C GLY A 105 -0.73 7.20 -1.53
N ILE A 106 -1.52 8.28 -1.38
CA ILE A 106 -0.99 9.65 -1.39
C ILE A 106 0.03 9.86 -0.25
N LEU A 107 -0.26 9.34 0.94
CA LEU A 107 0.64 9.42 2.08
C LEU A 107 1.96 8.69 1.80
N PHE A 108 1.92 7.49 1.22
CA PHE A 108 3.12 6.73 0.83
C PHE A 108 3.94 7.40 -0.26
N ILE A 109 3.30 7.99 -1.28
CA ILE A 109 3.99 8.77 -2.33
C ILE A 109 4.70 9.96 -1.70
N THR A 110 4.02 10.68 -0.80
CA THR A 110 4.57 11.86 -0.13
C THR A 110 5.79 11.48 0.72
N ILE A 111 5.67 10.44 1.54
CA ILE A 111 6.77 9.94 2.36
C ILE A 111 7.94 9.50 1.47
N GLY A 112 7.70 8.64 0.49
CA GLY A 112 8.73 8.15 -0.43
C GLY A 112 9.46 9.28 -1.16
N SER A 113 8.74 10.30 -1.62
CA SER A 113 9.32 11.47 -2.29
C SER A 113 10.23 12.28 -1.35
N ILE A 114 9.79 12.52 -0.10
CA ILE A 114 10.62 13.17 0.92
C ILE A 114 11.88 12.36 1.20
N TYR A 115 11.78 11.04 1.25
CA TYR A 115 12.93 10.17 1.47
C TYR A 115 13.95 10.19 0.33
N ILE A 116 13.50 10.19 -0.94
CA ILE A 116 14.40 10.34 -2.10
C ILE A 116 15.13 11.68 -2.02
N HIS A 117 14.40 12.78 -1.80
CA HIS A 117 14.98 14.11 -1.76
C HIS A 117 16.04 14.25 -0.65
N LYS A 118 15.77 13.71 0.55
CA LYS A 118 16.69 13.78 1.69
C LYS A 118 17.91 12.89 1.60
N ASN A 119 17.89 11.83 0.78
CA ASN A 119 19.01 10.91 0.64
C ASN A 119 19.73 11.05 -0.71
N LYS A 120 19.33 12.01 -1.57
CA LYS A 120 19.91 12.27 -2.89
C LYS A 120 21.45 12.39 -2.83
N GLU A 121 21.98 13.05 -1.81
CA GLU A 121 23.41 13.31 -1.63
C GLU A 121 24.24 12.07 -1.26
N ASN A 122 23.61 10.95 -0.89
CA ASN A 122 24.34 9.71 -0.57
C ASN A 122 24.46 8.76 -1.78
N TYR A 123 23.87 9.10 -2.93
CA TYR A 123 23.83 8.24 -4.12
C TYR A 123 24.28 8.93 -5.42
N TYR A 124 24.62 10.22 -5.35
CA TYR A 124 25.28 11.01 -6.38
C TYR A 124 26.59 11.56 -5.81
#